data_AF-A0A183F1N3-F1
#
_entry.id   AF-A0A183F1N3-F1
#
_cell.length_a   1.000
_cell.length_b   1.000
_cell.length_c   1.000
_cell.angle_alpha   90.00
_cell.angle_beta   90.00
_cell.angle_gamma   90.00
#
_symmetry.space_group_name_H-M   'P 1'
#
loop_
_entity.id
_entity.type
_entity.pdbx_description
1 polymer ?
#
loop_
_entity_poly.entity_id
_entity_poly.type
_entity_poly.pdbx_seq_one_letter_code
_entity_poly.pdbx_strand_id
1 'polypeptide(L)' 'MGQFLPDIKIRYAVKNERMVRGAKIEEQILIGTPGKMLDWVLKLKVVDLSKIICFVLDEADVMISQQGHQDQSIRLHK' A
#
# COMPACT_ATOMS: atom_id res chain seq x y z
N MET A 1 -3.14 5.87 15.08
CA MET A 1 -3.60 4.47 14.96
C MET A 1 -2.78 3.60 15.91
N GLY A 2 -3.36 2.53 16.46
CA GLY A 2 -2.62 1.58 17.32
C GLY A 2 -2.61 1.88 18.82
N GLN A 3 -3.53 2.72 19.32
CA GLN A 3 -3.57 3.16 20.74
C GLN A 3 -3.50 2.01 21.77
N PHE A 4 -4.04 0.84 21.44
CA PHE A 4 -4.11 -0.32 22.33
C PHE A 4 -3.27 -1.52 21.85
N LEU A 5 -2.45 -1.35 20.82
CA LEU A 5 -1.61 -2.40 20.23
C LEU A 5 -0.18 -1.87 20.11
N PRO A 6 0.64 -1.95 21.18
CA PRO A 6 1.93 -1.26 21.26
C PRO A 6 2.95 -1.71 20.22
N ASP A 7 2.85 -2.95 19.73
CA ASP A 7 3.80 -3.52 18.78
C ASP A 7 3.40 -3.27 17.32
N ILE A 8 2.23 -2.66 17.05
CA ILE A 8 1.77 -2.44 15.69
C ILE A 8 2.55 -1.30 15.04
N LYS A 9 3.18 -1.58 13.90
CA LYS A 9 3.87 -0.56 13.09
C LYS A 9 3.16 -0.37 11.77
N ILE A 10 3.16 0.87 11.31
CA ILE A 10 2.49 1.30 10.09
C ILE A 10 3.52 1.97 9.20
N ARG A 11 3.60 1.52 7.95
CA ARG A 11 4.39 2.15 6.89
C ARG A 11 3.45 2.92 5.97
N TYR A 12 3.89 4.11 5.56
CA TYR A 12 3.13 4.96 4.63
C TYR A 12 3.77 4.96 3.25
N ALA A 13 3.00 4.59 2.22
CA ALA A 13 3.39 4.66 0.81
C ALA A 13 2.67 5.85 0.15
N VAL A 14 3.11 7.06 0.50
CA VAL A 14 2.51 8.33 0.04
C VAL A 14 3.51 9.18 -0.73
N LYS A 15 3.07 10.34 -1.24
CA LYS A 15 3.93 11.30 -1.93
C LYS A 15 5.13 11.67 -1.05
N ASN A 16 6.32 11.76 -1.65
CA ASN A 16 7.62 12.05 -1.02
C ASN A 16 8.27 10.89 -0.24
N GLU A 17 7.56 9.79 0.03
CA GLU A 17 8.18 8.58 0.58
C GLU A 17 9.02 7.86 -0.48
N ARG A 18 10.24 7.49 -0.10
CA ARG A 18 11.20 6.79 -0.97
C ARG A 18 11.41 5.37 -0.47
N MET A 19 11.47 4.43 -1.40
CA MET A 19 11.89 3.07 -1.15
C MET A 19 13.00 2.68 -2.10
N VAL A 20 13.97 1.94 -1.57
CA VAL A 20 15.11 1.47 -2.34
C VAL A 20 14.82 0.06 -2.86
N ARG A 21 15.29 -0.23 -4.07
CA ARG A 21 15.16 -1.57 -4.64
C ARG A 21 15.91 -2.58 -3.76
N GLY A 22 15.26 -3.69 -3.44
CA GLY A 22 15.81 -4.73 -2.56
C GLY A 22 15.56 -4.51 -1.06
N ALA A 23 14.98 -3.37 -0.67
CA ALA A 23 14.47 -3.19 0.69
C ALA A 23 13.29 -4.14 0.98
N LYS A 24 13.07 -4.44 2.25
CA LYS A 24 11.90 -5.19 2.72
C LYS A 24 11.16 -4.34 3.75
N ILE A 25 9.83 -4.35 3.66
CA ILE A 25 8.96 -3.77 4.68
C ILE A 25 8.78 -4.79 5.79
N GLU A 26 9.03 -4.38 7.03
CA GLU A 26 8.84 -5.20 8.23
C GLU A 26 7.59 -4.79 9.01
N GLU A 27 7.05 -3.60 8.75
CA GLU A 27 5.82 -3.12 9.33
C GLU A 27 4.61 -3.93 8.87
N GLN A 28 3.67 -4.13 9.78
CA GLN A 28 2.54 -5.04 9.61
C GLN A 28 1.41 -4.44 8.77
N ILE A 29 1.31 -3.10 8.73
CA ILE A 29 0.27 -2.39 7.99
C ILE A 29 0.92 -1.41 7.03
N LEU A 30 0.49 -1.43 5.78
CA LEU A 30 0.89 -0.48 4.74
C LEU A 30 -0.33 0.35 4.32
N ILE A 31 -0.22 1.68 4.43
CA ILE A 31 -1.25 2.62 4.00
C ILE A 31 -0.67 3.52 2.92
N GLY A 32 -1.35 3.68 1.78
CA GLY A 32 -0.80 4.49 0.71
C GLY A 32 -1.78 4.78 -0.41
N THR A 33 -1.33 5.61 -1.34
CA THR A 33 -2.10 5.92 -2.55
C THR A 33 -1.86 4.85 -3.61
N PRO A 34 -2.83 4.58 -4.52
CA PRO A 34 -2.73 3.48 -5.47
C PRO A 34 -1.44 3.50 -6.31
N GLY A 35 -1.03 4.68 -6.78
CA GLY A 35 0.17 4.82 -7.60
C GLY A 35 1.46 4.47 -6.85
N LYS A 36 1.56 4.81 -5.56
CA LYS A 36 2.74 4.47 -4.75
C LYS A 36 2.73 3.02 -4.27
N MET A 37 1.55 2.51 -3.92
CA MET A 37 1.38 1.09 -3.63
C MET A 37 1.79 0.23 -4.82
N LEU A 38 1.40 0.60 -6.04
CA LEU A 38 1.78 -0.12 -7.26
C LEU A 38 3.31 -0.12 -7.48
N ASP A 39 3.97 1.01 -7.24
CA ASP A 39 5.42 1.14 -7.31
C ASP A 39 6.12 0.21 -6.30
N TRP A 40 5.72 0.26 -5.03
CA TRP A 40 6.37 -0.50 -3.97
C TRP A 40 6.10 -2.00 -4.05
N VAL A 41 4.84 -2.36 -4.30
CA VAL A 41 4.37 -3.74 -4.24
C VAL A 41 4.70 -4.48 -5.55
N LEU A 42 4.35 -3.92 -6.71
CA LEU A 42 4.51 -4.64 -7.98
C LEU A 42 5.88 -4.42 -8.63
N LYS A 43 6.44 -3.20 -8.57
CA LYS A 43 7.73 -2.90 -9.25
C LYS A 43 8.94 -3.21 -8.37
N LEU A 44 8.94 -2.71 -7.13
CA LEU A 44 10.06 -2.87 -6.21
C LEU A 44 9.99 -4.20 -5.43
N LYS A 45 8.79 -4.80 -5.33
CA LYS A 45 8.54 -6.08 -4.65
C LYS A 45 9.09 -6.10 -3.22
N VAL A 46 8.90 -4.99 -2.51
CA VAL A 46 9.37 -4.83 -1.11
C VAL A 46 8.42 -5.49 -0.10
N VAL A 47 7.28 -6.01 -0.58
CA VAL A 47 6.26 -6.72 0.18
C VAL A 47 6.04 -8.10 -0.43
N ASP A 48 5.92 -9.12 0.42
CA ASP A 48 5.49 -10.45 0.01
C ASP A 48 3.96 -10.52 -0.01
N LEU A 49 3.38 -10.49 -1.21
CA LEU A 49 1.93 -10.50 -1.41
C LEU A 49 1.24 -11.76 -0.88
N SER A 50 1.95 -12.89 -0.78
CA SER A 50 1.37 -14.14 -0.26
C SER A 50 1.02 -14.06 1.23
N LYS A 51 1.55 -13.06 1.94
CA LYS A 51 1.34 -12.84 3.38
C LYS A 51 0.25 -11.80 3.68
N ILE A 52 -0.34 -11.19 2.66
CA ILE A 52 -1.42 -10.22 2.84
C ILE A 52 -2.72 -10.95 3.14
N ILE A 53 -3.28 -10.68 4.32
CA ILE A 53 -4.55 -11.30 4.78
C ILE A 53 -5.76 -10.37 4.61
N CYS A 54 -5.53 -9.09 4.36
CA CYS A 54 -6.56 -8.08 4.25
C CYS A 54 -6.12 -6.98 3.28
N PHE A 55 -7.00 -6.61 2.35
CA PHE A 55 -6.83 -5.52 1.41
C PHE A 55 -8.09 -4.64 1.45
N VAL A 56 -7.90 -3.35 1.66
CA VAL A 56 -8.99 -2.37 1.82
C VAL A 56 -8.83 -1.26 0.80
N LEU A 57 -9.94 -0.88 0.18
CA LEU A 57 -10.08 0.34 -0.61
C LEU A 57 -11.04 1.25 0.13
N ASP A 58 -10.55 2.40 0.57
CA ASP A 58 -11.33 3.38 1.32
C ASP A 58 -11.84 4.48 0.36
N GLU A 59 -13.03 5.05 0.63
CA GLU A 59 -13.67 6.08 -0.21
C GLU A 59 -13.66 5.72 -1.72
N ALA A 60 -14.19 4.53 -2.05
CA ALA A 60 -14.04 3.94 -3.38
C ALA A 60 -14.65 4.79 -4.52
N ASP A 61 -15.71 5.55 -4.24
CA ASP A 61 -16.31 6.51 -5.16
C ASP A 61 -15.35 7.66 -5.50
N VAL A 62 -14.67 8.21 -4.50
CA VAL A 62 -13.60 9.20 -4.67
C VAL A 62 -12.44 8.60 -5.45
N MET A 63 -12.03 7.36 -5.13
CA MET A 63 -10.96 6.68 -5.85
C MET A 63 -11.27 6.46 -7.34
N ILE A 64 -12.51 6.16 -7.70
CA ILE A 64 -12.93 5.99 -9.11
C ILE A 64 -12.89 7.32 -9.86
N SER A 65 -13.24 8.43 -9.20
CA SER A 65 -13.24 9.76 -9.82
C SER A 65 -11.83 10.30 -10.13
N GLN A 66 -10.80 9.80 -9.44
CA GLN A 66 -9.42 10.26 -9.62
C GLN A 66 -8.75 9.52 -10.78
N GLN A 67 -8.16 10.29 -11.70
CA GLN A 67 -7.55 9.75 -12.91
C GLN A 67 -6.49 8.68 -12.59
N GLY A 68 -6.69 7.49 -13.18
CA GLY A 68 -5.78 6.35 -13.05
C GLY A 68 -5.85 5.59 -11.72
N HIS A 69 -6.56 6.08 -10.69
CA HIS A 69 -6.66 5.39 -9.40
C HIS A 69 -7.47 4.09 -9.51
N GLN A 70 -8.53 4.07 -10.32
CA GLN A 70 -9.30 2.85 -10.60
C GLN A 70 -8.41 1.73 -11.17
N ASP A 71 -7.71 1.98 -12.27
CA ASP A 71 -6.85 0.98 -12.92
C ASP A 71 -5.71 0.51 -12.01
N GLN A 72 -5.09 1.43 -11.26
CA GLN A 72 -4.01 1.11 -10.32
C GLN A 72 -4.52 0.21 -9.19
N SER A 73 -5.72 0.46 -8.68
CA SER A 73 -6.33 -0.33 -7.60
C SER A 73 -6.72 -1.73 -8.06
N ILE A 74 -7.28 -1.86 -9.27
CA ILE A 74 -7.59 -3.17 -9.87
C ILE A 74 -6.31 -4.01 -10.05
N ARG A 75 -5.20 -3.38 -10.47
CA ARG A 75 -3.91 -4.07 -10.63
C ARG A 75 -3.28 -4.51 -9.30
N LEU A 76 -3.60 -3.84 -8.19
CA LEU A 76 -3.14 -4.24 -6.86
C LEU A 76 -3.95 -5.41 -6.29
N HIS A 77 -5.22 -5.52 -6.67
CA HIS A 77 -6.11 -6.60 -6.22
C HIS A 77 -5.89 -7.92 -6.98
N LYS A 78 -5.42 -7.87 -8.23
CA LYS A 78 -5.11 -9.04 -9.06
C LYS A 78 -3.79 -9.69 -8.68
#